data_AF-A0A919J7B0-F1
#
_entry.id   AF-A0A919J7B0-F1
#
_cell.length_a   1.000
_cell.length_b   1.000
_cell.length_c   1.000
_cell.angle_alpha   90.00
_cell.angle_beta   90.00
_cell.angle_gamma   90.00
#
_symmetry.space_group_name_H-M   'P 1'
#
loop_
_entity.id
_entity.type
_entity.pdbx_description
1 polymer ?
#
loop_
_entity_poly.entity_id
_entity_poly.type
_entity_poly.pdbx_seq_one_letter_code
_entity_poly.pdbx_strand_id
1 'polypeptide(L)' 'MTEALPQPGDVLCVGGAASVQFQGDRALTFRVIRVDPRITYDGWLWIDGYVLGPNGDALQRRVIFVKRDGLRKKR' A
#
# COMPACT_ATOMS: atom_id res chain seq x y z
N MET A 1 -15.02 -12.22 3.15
CA MET A 1 -14.77 -11.94 1.72
C MET A 1 -13.28 -11.76 1.59
N THR A 2 -12.59 -12.63 0.86
CA THR A 2 -11.13 -12.55 0.69
C THR A 2 -10.83 -11.27 -0.07
N GLU A 3 -10.30 -10.24 0.59
CA GLU A 3 -9.90 -9.03 -0.11
C GLU A 3 -8.81 -9.40 -1.13
N ALA A 4 -9.08 -9.10 -2.40
CA ALA A 4 -8.19 -9.44 -3.50
C ALA A 4 -6.81 -8.78 -3.29
N LEU A 5 -5.75 -9.45 -3.75
CA LEU A 5 -4.41 -8.87 -3.70
C LEU A 5 -4.37 -7.55 -4.46
N PRO A 6 -3.70 -6.50 -3.94
CA PRO A 6 -3.52 -5.25 -4.68
C PRO A 6 -2.92 -5.52 -6.06
N GLN A 7 -3.39 -4.79 -7.07
CA GLN A 7 -2.92 -4.92 -8.44
C GLN A 7 -2.11 -3.68 -8.88
N PRO A 8 -1.18 -3.81 -9.84
CA PRO A 8 -0.56 -2.66 -10.48
C PRO A 8 -1.61 -1.65 -10.96
N GLY A 9 -1.37 -0.37 -10.66
CA GLY A 9 -2.29 0.74 -10.95
C GLY A 9 -3.26 1.06 -9.80
N ASP A 10 -3.49 0.15 -8.85
CA ASP A 10 -4.34 0.41 -7.70
C ASP A 10 -3.80 1.57 -6.87
N VAL A 11 -4.70 2.45 -6.43
CA VAL A 11 -4.38 3.50 -5.46
C VAL A 11 -4.91 3.07 -4.11
N LEU A 12 -4.02 3.00 -3.12
CA LEU A 12 -4.31 2.52 -1.78
C LEU A 12 -4.15 3.64 -0.76
N CYS A 13 -5.01 3.67 0.24
CA CYS A 13 -4.74 4.32 1.51
C CYS A 13 -3.98 3.32 2.40
N VAL A 14 -2.74 3.68 2.75
CA VAL A 14 -1.87 2.90 3.63
C VAL A 14 -1.78 3.63 4.96
N GLY A 15 -2.45 3.10 5.98
CA GLY A 15 -2.48 3.69 7.32
C GLY A 15 -2.02 2.71 8.41
N GLY A 16 -2.23 3.09 9.67
CA GLY A 16 -1.81 2.31 10.84
C GLY A 16 -2.32 0.86 10.87
N ALA A 17 -3.49 0.59 10.28
CA ALA A 17 -4.02 -0.78 10.17
C ALA A 17 -3.18 -1.68 9.25
N ALA A 18 -2.47 -1.10 8.28
CA ALA A 18 -1.58 -1.82 7.37
C ALA A 18 -0.18 -1.98 7.96
N SER A 19 0.32 -0.99 8.70
CA SER A 19 1.54 -1.07 9.49
C SER A 19 1.63 0.13 10.43
N VAL A 20 2.17 -0.09 11.64
CA VAL A 20 2.37 0.94 12.67
C VAL A 20 3.25 2.11 12.19
N GLN A 21 4.08 1.90 11.16
CA GLN A 21 4.91 2.95 10.56
C GLN A 21 4.08 4.06 9.89
N PHE A 22 2.83 3.77 9.50
CA PHE A 22 1.94 4.65 8.76
C PHE A 22 0.76 5.15 9.61
N GLN A 23 0.91 5.21 10.93
CA GLN A 23 -0.12 5.73 11.83
C GLN A 23 -0.20 7.27 11.78
N GLY A 24 -1.42 7.81 11.95
CA GLY A 24 -1.66 9.25 12.03
C GLY A 24 -1.23 9.98 10.75
N ASP A 25 -0.48 11.06 10.91
CA ASP A 25 -0.02 11.93 9.82
C ASP A 25 1.01 11.26 8.87
N ARG A 26 1.44 10.02 9.19
CA ARG A 26 2.34 9.22 8.34
C ARG A 26 1.60 8.34 7.34
N ALA A 27 0.26 8.38 7.33
CA ALA A 27 -0.54 7.65 6.35
C ALA A 27 -0.21 8.12 4.92
N LEU A 28 -0.24 7.19 3.97
CA LEU A 28 0.15 7.44 2.58
C LEU A 28 -1.03 7.17 1.65
N THR A 29 -1.16 7.99 0.60
CA THR A 29 -1.84 7.56 -0.63
C THR A 29 -0.78 6.95 -1.54
N PHE A 30 -0.96 5.70 -1.96
CA PHE A 30 0.09 4.92 -2.60
C PHE A 30 -0.41 4.23 -3.87
N ARG A 31 0.21 4.54 -5.02
CA ARG A 31 -0.09 3.86 -6.29
C ARG A 31 0.82 2.65 -6.47
N VAL A 32 0.22 1.48 -6.58
CA VAL A 32 0.92 0.20 -6.76
C VAL A 32 1.55 0.14 -8.16
N ILE A 33 2.81 -0.25 -8.23
CA ILE A 33 3.50 -0.61 -9.48
C ILE A 33 3.65 -2.13 -9.55
N ARG A 34 4.04 -2.75 -8.43
CA ARG A 34 4.28 -4.19 -8.34
C ARG A 34 4.02 -4.69 -6.92
N VAL A 35 3.42 -5.86 -6.81
CA VAL A 35 3.39 -6.64 -5.56
C VAL A 35 4.39 -7.77 -5.69
N ASP A 36 5.23 -7.98 -4.66
CA ASP A 36 6.14 -9.12 -4.66
C ASP A 36 5.36 -10.43 -4.51
N PRO A 37 5.56 -11.42 -5.39
CA PRO A 37 4.82 -12.68 -5.31
C PRO A 37 5.25 -13.56 -4.12
N ARG A 38 6.37 -13.26 -3.47
CA ARG A 38 6.86 -14.04 -2.32
C ARG A 38 6.06 -13.69 -1.06
N ILE A 39 5.39 -14.70 -0.50
CA ILE A 39 4.74 -14.58 0.81
C ILE A 39 5.82 -14.81 1.88
N THR A 40 6.25 -13.74 2.54
CA THR A 40 7.22 -13.81 3.64
C THR A 40 6.56 -14.14 4.97
N TYR A 41 5.38 -13.55 5.22
CA TYR A 41 4.54 -13.83 6.38
C TYR A 41 3.07 -13.81 5.96
N ASP A 42 2.26 -14.69 6.53
CA ASP A 42 0.85 -14.80 6.16
C ASP A 42 0.11 -13.46 6.35
N GLY A 43 -0.63 -13.05 5.32
CA GLY A 43 -1.34 -11.77 5.27
C GLY A 43 -0.46 -10.52 5.11
N TRP A 44 0.87 -10.65 5.03
CA TRP A 44 1.78 -9.54 4.77
C TRP A 44 2.36 -9.61 3.36
N LEU A 45 2.67 -8.43 2.80
CA LEU A 45 3.12 -8.30 1.44
C LEU A 45 4.08 -7.12 1.25
N TRP A 46 4.99 -7.29 0.31
CA TRP A 46 5.87 -6.23 -0.19
C TRP A 46 5.22 -5.56 -1.40
N ILE A 47 5.09 -4.23 -1.35
CA ILE A 47 4.56 -3.41 -2.46
C ILE A 47 5.62 -2.40 -2.89
N ASP A 48 5.92 -2.36 -4.18
CA ASP A 48 6.64 -1.28 -4.84
C ASP A 48 5.63 -0.33 -5.49
N GLY A 49 5.82 0.97 -5.30
CA GLY A 49 4.86 1.97 -5.74
C GLY A 49 5.29 3.40 -5.49
N TYR A 50 4.40 4.33 -5.84
CA TYR A 50 4.60 5.76 -5.66
C TYR A 50 3.72 6.29 -4.53
N VAL A 51 4.32 7.05 -3.61
CA VAL A 51 3.59 7.96 -2.73
C VAL A 51 3.02 9.08 -3.58
N LEU A 52 1.71 9.29 -3.48
CA LEU A 52 1.00 10.32 -4.19
C LEU A 52 0.83 11.57 -3.33
N GLY A 53 1.00 12.73 -3.97
CA GLY A 53 0.63 14.02 -3.41
C GLY A 53 -0.88 14.25 -3.41
N PRO A 54 -1.36 15.37 -2.84
CA PRO A 54 -2.79 15.72 -2.82
C PRO A 54 -3.42 15.81 -4.22
N ASN A 55 -2.63 16.15 -5.23
CA ASN A 55 -3.07 16.27 -6.62
C ASN A 55 -2.96 14.95 -7.41
N GLY A 56 -2.54 13.85 -6.76
CA GLY A 56 -2.36 12.54 -7.40
C GLY A 56 -1.06 12.37 -8.19
N ASP A 57 -0.16 13.36 -8.10
CA ASP A 57 1.19 13.32 -8.66
C ASP A 57 2.10 12.38 -7.86
N ALA A 58 3.03 11.72 -8.56
CA ALA A 58 3.97 10.79 -7.96
C ALA A 58 5.14 11.55 -7.33
N LEU A 59 5.15 11.68 -6.00
CA LEU A 59 6.17 12.41 -5.27
C LEU A 59 7.43 11.58 -5.01
N GLN A 60 7.25 10.30 -4.67
CA GLN A 60 8.36 9.44 -4.30
C GLN A 60 8.07 7.96 -4.57
N ARG A 61 9.03 7.22 -5.13
CA ARG A 61 8.95 5.76 -5.22
C ARG A 61 9.43 5.11 -3.92
N ARG A 62 8.69 4.14 -3.40
CA ARG A 62 9.05 3.38 -2.19
C ARG A 62 8.69 1.91 -2.35
N VAL A 63 9.42 1.07 -1.62
CA VAL A 63 9.03 -0.33 -1.37
C VAL A 63 8.62 -0.44 0.09
N ILE A 64 7.42 -0.94 0.37
CA ILE A 64 6.83 -1.01 1.72
C ILE A 64 6.41 -2.43 2.06
N PHE A 65 6.49 -2.78 3.34
CA PHE A 65 6.02 -4.06 3.88
C PHE A 65 4.81 -3.82 4.78
N VAL A 66 3.66 -4.39 4.39
CA VAL A 66 2.36 -4.05 4.98
C VAL A 66 1.45 -5.27 5.10
N LYS A 67 0.51 -5.21 6.05
CA LYS A 67 -0.56 -6.18 6.21
C LYS A 67 -1.69 -5.89 5.23
N ARG A 68 -2.06 -6.89 4.43
CA ARG A 68 -3.10 -6.81 3.39
C ARG A 68 -4.42 -6.27 3.94
N ASP A 69 -4.89 -6.83 5.05
CA ASP A 69 -6.21 -6.53 5.61
C ASP A 69 -6.34 -5.08 6.14
N GLY A 70 -5.22 -4.37 6.26
CA GLY A 70 -5.17 -2.95 6.62
C GLY A 70 -5.21 -2.00 5.42
N LEU A 71 -5.10 -2.50 4.19
CA LEU A 71 -5.10 -1.68 2.98
C LEU A 71 -6.53 -1.32 2.60
N ARG A 72 -6.72 -0.10 2.08
CA ARG A 72 -8.03 0.35 1.57
C ARG A 72 -7.85 0.92 0.18
N LYS A 73 -8.56 0.36 -0.81
CA LYS A 73 -8.53 0.87 -2.18
C LYS A 73 -9.28 2.20 -2.26
N LYS A 74 -8.65 3.23 -2.83
CA LYS A 74 -9.34 4.47 -3.23
C LYS A 74 -10.05 4.22 -4.57
N ARG A 75 -11.28 4.72 -4.67
CA ARG A 75 -12.05 4.72 -5.93
C ARG A 75 -11.54 5.82 -6.86
#